data_AF-A0A3D4GSR8-F1
#
_entry.id   AF-A0A3D4GSR8-F1
#
_cell.length_a   1.000
_cell.length_b   1.000
_cell.length_c   1.000
_cell.angle_alpha   90.00
_cell.angle_beta   90.00
_cell.angle_gamma   90.00
#
_symmetry.space_group_name_H-M   'P 1'
#
loop_
_entity.id
_entity.type
_entity.pdbx_description
1 polymer ?
#
loop_
_entity_poly.entity_id
_entity_poly.type
_entity_poly.pdbx_seq_one_letter_code
_entity_poly.pdbx_strand_id
1 'polypeptide(L)'
;MQIISILIAAHVFLFSGLAYSQPATTKNVIVVDVTGEGSGGKESTIAEVEQMAKQDAMRQAVEQAGVYLQTETGVDMGMLTKDEIKSWSQGMVRVLQVLETTTDFNAEMKAFRCLMRIKAEVRTRDMSDMLERLKERLAAEEAAREGLERQKNEAGDLQKQLDELKGQREQAPSFPKLRPSQRTVRPEAGEMVHVSDYGFYIDKYEVTNEQYAAFLNEKGNRSEDGASWLEDDSKHVLIEKEGGQFTPKSGYGDHPVIVVSWYGAKSYCDWAGKRLPTEEEWQQACQGMDGREYSWGNSFGSDISNISGSDDGYDKTSPV
;
A
#
# COMPACT_ATOMS: atom_id res chain seq x y z
N MET A 1 5.14 53.71 -48.07
CA MET A 1 5.20 52.35 -47.52
C MET A 1 4.74 52.41 -46.08
N GLN A 2 3.49 52.06 -45.80
CA GLN A 2 2.96 51.68 -44.48
C GLN A 2 1.48 51.31 -44.68
N ILE A 3 1.25 50.11 -45.23
CA ILE A 3 -0.06 49.46 -45.26
C ILE A 3 0.15 48.05 -44.68
N ILE A 4 0.57 47.97 -43.41
CA ILE A 4 0.57 46.74 -42.60
C ILE A 4 0.46 47.19 -41.14
N SER A 5 -0.76 47.38 -40.61
CA SER A 5 -1.01 47.44 -39.14
C SER A 5 -2.48 47.46 -38.71
N ILE A 6 -3.49 47.49 -39.59
CA ILE A 6 -4.91 47.65 -39.15
C ILE A 6 -5.74 46.36 -39.21
N LEU A 7 -5.23 45.23 -39.72
CA LEU A 7 -6.01 43.99 -39.83
C LEU A 7 -5.94 43.04 -38.61
N ILE A 8 -5.23 43.40 -37.54
CA ILE A 8 -5.11 42.55 -36.33
C ILE A 8 -6.11 42.96 -35.23
N ALA A 9 -6.76 44.13 -35.33
CA ALA A 9 -7.65 44.63 -34.28
C ALA A 9 -9.14 44.24 -34.43
N ALA A 10 -9.55 43.60 -35.53
CA ALA A 10 -10.99 43.39 -35.83
C ALA A 10 -11.56 42.01 -35.46
N HIS A 11 -10.73 41.03 -35.05
CA HIS A 11 -11.21 39.68 -34.67
C HIS A 11 -11.27 39.45 -33.15
N VAL A 12 -11.01 40.49 -32.34
CA VAL A 12 -11.05 40.43 -30.87
C VAL A 12 -12.28 41.15 -30.28
N PHE A 13 -13.17 41.70 -31.11
CA PHE A 13 -14.30 42.53 -30.65
C PHE A 13 -15.69 42.12 -31.18
N LEU A 14 -15.95 40.81 -31.28
CA LEU A 14 -17.33 40.28 -31.38
C LEU A 14 -17.60 39.26 -30.26
N PHE A 15 -17.23 39.62 -29.03
CA PHE A 15 -17.79 39.03 -27.81
C PHE A 15 -18.63 40.11 -27.09
N SER A 16 -19.88 40.25 -27.52
CA SER A 16 -20.92 40.87 -26.70
C SER A 16 -22.26 40.28 -27.12
N GLY A 17 -22.50 39.06 -26.64
CA GLY A 17 -23.72 38.32 -26.94
C GLY A 17 -23.63 36.85 -26.59
N LEU A 18 -23.11 36.50 -25.40
CA LEU A 18 -23.54 35.27 -24.73
C LEU A 18 -25.02 35.46 -24.40
N ALA A 19 -25.88 35.30 -25.40
CA ALA A 19 -27.28 35.04 -25.17
C ALA A 19 -27.33 33.63 -24.56
N TYR A 20 -27.15 33.56 -23.24
CA TYR A 20 -27.59 32.43 -22.44
C TYR A 20 -29.08 32.27 -22.72
N SER A 21 -29.44 31.45 -23.71
CA SER A 21 -30.83 31.08 -23.89
C SER A 21 -31.20 30.28 -22.65
N GLN A 22 -32.16 30.75 -21.87
CA GLN A 22 -32.68 30.01 -20.72
C GLN A 22 -33.03 28.58 -21.20
N PRO A 23 -32.43 27.52 -20.62
CA PRO A 23 -32.67 26.17 -21.06
C PRO A 23 -34.15 25.85 -20.94
N ALA A 24 -34.75 25.29 -21.99
CA ALA A 24 -36.12 24.80 -21.92
C ALA A 24 -36.13 23.52 -21.07
N THR A 25 -36.56 23.64 -19.82
CA THR A 25 -36.63 22.51 -18.89
C THR A 25 -37.95 21.77 -19.05
N THR A 26 -37.85 20.49 -19.38
CA THR A 26 -38.97 19.53 -19.22
C THR A 26 -38.47 18.45 -18.28
N LYS A 27 -39.33 17.85 -17.43
CA LYS A 27 -38.92 16.86 -16.41
C LYS A 27 -37.88 15.88 -16.98
N ASN A 28 -36.67 15.93 -16.41
CA ASN A 28 -35.51 15.09 -16.69
C ASN A 28 -34.63 15.43 -17.91
N VAL A 29 -34.83 16.59 -18.54
CA VAL A 29 -34.12 16.99 -19.75
C VAL A 29 -33.76 18.49 -19.72
N ILE A 30 -32.48 18.79 -19.97
CA ILE A 30 -31.99 20.15 -20.23
C ILE A 30 -31.57 20.24 -21.68
N VAL A 31 -32.07 21.25 -22.40
CA VAL A 31 -31.63 21.56 -23.77
C VAL A 31 -30.70 22.76 -23.73
N VAL A 32 -29.50 22.59 -24.27
CA VAL A 32 -28.45 23.63 -24.31
C VAL A 32 -27.99 23.90 -25.75
N ASP A 33 -27.45 25.09 -25.96
CA ASP A 33 -26.84 25.55 -27.20
C ASP A 33 -25.39 25.92 -26.90
N VAL A 34 -24.45 25.16 -27.47
CA VAL A 34 -23.01 25.22 -27.14
C VAL A 34 -22.15 25.16 -28.38
N THR A 35 -20.94 25.71 -28.29
CA THR A 35 -19.97 25.78 -29.39
C THR A 35 -18.68 25.09 -29.00
N GLY A 36 -18.38 23.96 -29.63
CA GLY A 36 -17.11 23.25 -29.44
C GLY A 36 -16.02 23.68 -30.41
N GLU A 37 -14.78 23.49 -29.99
CA GLU A 37 -13.59 23.77 -30.79
C GLU A 37 -12.78 22.50 -31.05
N GLY A 38 -12.32 22.33 -32.30
CA GLY A 38 -11.37 21.30 -32.69
C GLY A 38 -10.18 21.93 -33.41
N SER A 39 -8.97 21.46 -33.10
CA SER A 39 -7.75 21.88 -33.80
C SER A 39 -6.93 20.69 -34.24
N GLY A 40 -6.46 20.68 -35.48
CA GLY A 40 -5.62 19.63 -36.04
C GLY A 40 -4.40 20.18 -36.76
N GLY A 41 -3.30 19.43 -36.70
CA GLY A 41 -2.04 19.78 -37.35
C GLY A 41 -2.03 19.48 -38.85
N LYS A 42 -0.86 19.59 -39.48
CA LYS A 42 -0.67 19.46 -40.94
C LYS A 42 -1.09 18.09 -41.50
N GLU A 43 -1.12 17.05 -40.67
CA GLU A 43 -1.48 15.67 -41.03
C GLU A 43 -2.93 15.33 -40.68
N SER A 44 -3.64 16.22 -39.98
CA SER A 44 -5.03 16.00 -39.58
C SER A 44 -5.98 16.25 -40.76
N THR A 45 -6.97 15.38 -40.89
CA THR A 45 -8.06 15.56 -41.86
C THR A 45 -9.13 16.50 -41.32
N ILE A 46 -9.87 17.16 -42.20
CA ILE A 46 -11.01 18.01 -41.81
C ILE A 46 -12.03 17.22 -40.98
N ALA A 47 -12.30 15.96 -41.35
CA ALA A 47 -13.23 15.10 -40.64
C ALA A 47 -12.78 14.80 -39.19
N GLU A 48 -11.48 14.62 -38.95
CA GLU A 48 -10.93 14.44 -37.60
C GLU A 48 -11.10 15.71 -36.76
N VAL A 49 -10.84 16.88 -37.34
CA VAL A 49 -10.96 18.17 -36.64
C VAL A 49 -12.41 18.53 -36.34
N GLU A 50 -13.33 18.23 -37.25
CA GLU A 50 -14.78 18.34 -37.02
C GLU A 50 -15.25 17.36 -35.93
N GLN A 51 -14.72 16.14 -35.91
CA GLN A 51 -15.03 15.17 -34.86
C GLN A 51 -14.52 15.65 -33.49
N MET A 52 -13.35 16.27 -33.43
CA MET A 52 -12.82 16.88 -32.21
C MET A 52 -13.70 18.04 -31.74
N ALA A 53 -14.10 18.94 -32.65
CA ALA A 53 -15.01 20.05 -32.33
C ALA A 53 -16.37 19.56 -31.82
N LYS A 54 -16.90 18.48 -32.41
CA LYS A 54 -18.14 17.85 -31.95
C LYS A 54 -17.99 17.25 -30.55
N GLN A 55 -16.88 16.56 -30.26
CA GLN A 55 -16.62 16.01 -28.93
C GLN A 55 -16.46 17.11 -27.87
N ASP A 56 -15.79 18.20 -28.21
CA ASP A 56 -15.66 19.36 -27.33
C ASP A 56 -17.00 20.06 -27.08
N ALA A 57 -17.85 20.21 -28.12
CA ALA A 57 -19.19 20.75 -27.97
C ALA A 57 -20.06 19.89 -27.05
N MET A 58 -20.00 18.57 -27.19
CA MET A 58 -20.70 17.65 -26.29
C MET A 58 -20.20 17.75 -24.84
N ARG A 59 -18.90 17.96 -24.64
CA ARG A 59 -18.34 18.22 -23.31
C ARG A 59 -18.89 19.52 -22.70
N GLN A 60 -18.88 20.61 -23.47
CA GLN A 60 -19.41 21.90 -23.01
C GLN A 60 -20.92 21.82 -22.68
N ALA A 61 -21.68 21.01 -23.41
CA ALA A 61 -23.10 20.76 -23.11
C ALA A 61 -23.30 20.15 -21.72
N VAL A 62 -22.48 19.16 -21.35
CA VAL A 62 -22.51 18.54 -20.01
C VAL A 62 -22.09 19.55 -18.95
N GLU A 63 -21.04 20.33 -19.19
CA GLU A 63 -20.57 21.34 -18.24
C GLU A 63 -21.65 22.40 -17.98
N GLN A 64 -22.31 22.92 -19.01
CA GLN A 64 -23.38 23.91 -18.87
C GLN A 64 -24.63 23.33 -18.19
N ALA A 65 -25.01 22.09 -18.51
CA ALA A 65 -26.10 21.39 -17.81
C ALA A 65 -25.74 21.08 -16.34
N GLY A 66 -24.48 20.78 -16.08
CA GLY A 66 -23.91 20.61 -14.75
C GLY A 66 -24.05 21.88 -13.92
N VAL A 67 -23.63 23.04 -14.42
CA VAL A 67 -23.76 24.34 -13.71
C VAL A 67 -25.21 24.63 -13.31
N TYR A 68 -26.17 24.30 -14.18
CA TYR A 68 -27.59 24.43 -13.86
C TYR A 68 -27.98 23.52 -12.67
N LEU A 69 -27.56 22.25 -12.69
CA LEU A 69 -27.80 21.32 -11.60
C LEU A 69 -27.05 21.65 -10.31
N GLN A 70 -25.83 22.20 -10.37
CA GLN A 70 -25.11 22.66 -9.18
C GLN A 70 -25.92 23.71 -8.42
N THR A 71 -26.54 24.63 -9.17
CA THR A 71 -27.39 25.69 -8.61
C THR A 71 -28.62 25.10 -7.91
N GLU A 72 -29.16 23.99 -8.41
CA GLU A 72 -30.30 23.30 -7.80
C GLU A 72 -29.93 22.34 -6.66
N THR A 73 -28.74 21.72 -6.71
CA THR A 73 -28.36 20.58 -5.86
C THR A 73 -27.29 20.90 -4.82
N GLY A 74 -26.61 22.05 -4.95
CA GLY A 74 -25.56 22.52 -4.04
C GLY A 74 -24.23 21.75 -4.12
N VAL A 75 -24.03 20.90 -5.13
CA VAL A 75 -22.80 20.10 -5.32
C VAL A 75 -21.84 20.83 -6.26
N ASP A 76 -20.56 20.94 -5.88
CA ASP A 76 -19.52 21.46 -6.78
C ASP A 76 -19.02 20.36 -7.76
N MET A 77 -19.22 20.60 -9.05
CA MET A 77 -18.81 19.69 -10.15
C MET A 77 -17.37 19.93 -10.62
N GLY A 78 -16.62 20.85 -10.01
CA GLY A 78 -15.19 21.03 -10.27
C GLY A 78 -14.32 19.81 -9.92
N MET A 79 -14.91 18.77 -9.32
CA MET A 79 -14.29 17.54 -8.82
C MET A 79 -14.21 16.41 -9.87
N LEU A 80 -14.58 16.68 -11.12
CA LEU A 80 -14.68 15.67 -12.18
C LEU A 80 -13.41 15.58 -13.00
N THR A 81 -12.90 14.36 -13.20
CA THR A 81 -11.72 14.12 -14.03
C THR A 81 -12.06 14.23 -15.53
N LYS A 82 -11.04 14.47 -16.37
CA LYS A 82 -11.23 14.59 -17.83
C LYS A 82 -11.79 13.30 -18.46
N ASP A 83 -11.40 12.13 -17.94
CA ASP A 83 -11.86 10.84 -18.44
C ASP A 83 -13.31 10.53 -18.05
N GLU A 84 -13.69 10.93 -16.85
CA GLU A 84 -15.07 10.91 -16.39
C GLU A 84 -15.97 11.80 -17.27
N ILE A 85 -15.56 13.06 -17.50
CA ILE A 85 -16.27 14.00 -18.39
C ILE A 85 -16.43 13.43 -19.80
N LYS A 86 -15.38 12.76 -20.31
CA LYS A 86 -15.38 12.11 -21.64
C LYS A 86 -16.30 10.89 -21.69
N SER A 87 -16.32 10.07 -20.64
CA SER A 87 -17.21 8.92 -20.54
C SER A 87 -18.68 9.36 -20.48
N TRP A 88 -18.97 10.43 -19.75
CA TRP A 88 -20.33 10.92 -19.52
C TRP A 88 -20.92 11.66 -20.71
N SER A 89 -20.11 12.46 -21.42
CA SER A 89 -20.56 13.17 -22.62
C SER A 89 -21.02 12.22 -23.72
N GLN A 90 -20.45 11.01 -23.81
CA GLN A 90 -20.80 10.01 -24.83
C GLN A 90 -22.15 9.32 -24.57
N GLY A 91 -22.60 9.22 -23.32
CA GLY A 91 -23.83 8.50 -22.95
C GLY A 91 -25.04 9.38 -22.62
N MET A 92 -24.80 10.60 -22.11
CA MET A 92 -25.85 11.49 -21.58
C MET A 92 -26.29 12.59 -22.55
N VAL A 93 -25.48 12.86 -23.59
CA VAL A 93 -25.71 13.94 -24.55
C VAL A 93 -26.25 13.40 -25.85
N ARG A 94 -27.45 13.83 -26.23
CA ARG A 94 -28.00 13.61 -27.56
C ARG A 94 -27.95 14.90 -28.35
N VAL A 95 -27.11 14.95 -29.38
CA VAL A 95 -27.11 16.08 -30.33
C VAL A 95 -28.44 16.07 -31.08
N LEU A 96 -29.25 17.12 -30.89
CA LEU A 96 -30.53 17.29 -31.57
C LEU A 96 -30.32 17.88 -32.96
N GLN A 97 -29.42 18.86 -33.07
CA GLN A 97 -29.16 19.57 -34.31
C GLN A 97 -27.75 20.17 -34.32
N VAL A 98 -27.06 20.12 -35.47
CA VAL A 98 -25.88 20.95 -35.75
C VAL A 98 -26.40 22.24 -36.37
N LEU A 99 -26.11 23.37 -35.72
CA LEU A 99 -26.61 24.69 -36.13
C LEU A 99 -25.65 25.37 -37.10
N GLU A 100 -24.35 25.28 -36.82
CA GLU A 100 -23.31 25.92 -37.59
C GLU A 100 -22.00 25.14 -37.47
N THR A 101 -21.27 25.01 -38.58
CA THR A 101 -19.91 24.46 -38.59
C THR A 101 -19.04 25.39 -39.44
N THR A 102 -17.98 25.92 -38.86
CA THR A 102 -17.00 26.75 -39.54
C THR A 102 -15.63 26.10 -39.41
N THR A 103 -14.98 25.81 -40.54
CA THR A 103 -13.65 25.23 -40.58
C THR A 103 -12.70 26.14 -41.33
N ASP A 104 -11.69 26.64 -40.63
CA ASP A 104 -10.68 27.54 -41.17
C ASP A 104 -9.30 26.88 -41.17
N PHE A 105 -8.50 27.19 -42.18
CA PHE A 105 -7.09 26.78 -42.24
C PHE A 105 -6.19 27.97 -41.92
N ASN A 106 -5.40 27.86 -40.85
CA ASN A 106 -4.37 28.82 -40.51
C ASN A 106 -3.09 28.49 -41.27
N ALA A 107 -2.76 29.32 -42.27
CA ALA A 107 -1.59 29.13 -43.13
C ALA A 107 -0.24 29.31 -42.40
N GLU A 108 -0.17 30.13 -41.36
CA GLU A 108 1.04 30.37 -40.57
C GLU A 108 1.34 29.19 -39.63
N MET A 109 0.31 28.70 -38.94
CA MET A 109 0.43 27.56 -38.00
C MET A 109 0.31 26.20 -38.69
N LYS A 110 -0.03 26.17 -39.99
CA LYS A 110 -0.32 24.95 -40.77
C LYS A 110 -1.32 24.03 -40.05
N ALA A 111 -2.38 24.63 -39.52
CA ALA A 111 -3.35 23.96 -38.67
C ALA A 111 -4.77 24.28 -39.11
N PHE A 112 -5.66 23.29 -39.00
CA PHE A 112 -7.09 23.47 -39.15
C PHE A 112 -7.72 23.80 -37.81
N ARG A 113 -8.68 24.73 -37.81
CA ARG A 113 -9.53 25.05 -36.67
C ARG A 113 -10.98 24.89 -37.09
N CYS A 114 -11.73 24.08 -36.34
CA CYS A 114 -13.16 23.91 -36.53
C CYS A 114 -13.90 24.45 -35.31
N LEU A 115 -14.89 25.29 -35.55
CA LEU A 115 -15.90 25.68 -34.56
C LEU A 115 -17.22 25.02 -34.96
N MET A 116 -17.83 24.31 -34.03
CA MET A 116 -19.11 23.62 -34.25
C MET A 116 -20.11 24.01 -33.19
N ARG A 117 -21.20 24.65 -33.60
CA ARG A 117 -22.32 25.01 -32.74
C ARG A 117 -23.42 23.97 -32.85
N ILE A 118 -23.83 23.42 -31.72
CA ILE A 118 -24.85 22.36 -31.64
C ILE A 118 -25.95 22.73 -30.66
N LYS A 119 -27.15 22.23 -30.95
CA LYS A 119 -28.24 22.11 -30.00
C LYS A 119 -28.26 20.68 -29.47
N ALA A 120 -28.13 20.52 -28.15
CA ALA A 120 -28.01 19.22 -27.52
C ALA A 120 -28.99 19.05 -26.37
N GLU A 121 -29.48 17.82 -26.22
CA GLU A 121 -30.28 17.35 -25.10
C GLU A 121 -29.37 16.64 -24.10
N VAL A 122 -29.42 17.04 -22.83
CA VAL A 122 -28.72 16.37 -21.74
C VAL A 122 -29.76 15.76 -20.81
N ARG A 123 -29.69 14.45 -20.62
CA ARG A 123 -30.59 13.71 -19.71
C ARG A 123 -30.17 13.93 -18.26
N THR A 124 -31.06 14.48 -17.44
CA THR A 124 -30.74 14.87 -16.07
C THR A 124 -31.02 13.78 -15.03
N ARG A 125 -31.83 12.77 -15.35
CA ARG A 125 -32.06 11.62 -14.43
C ARG A 125 -30.75 10.90 -14.12
N ASP A 126 -29.93 10.66 -15.14
CA ASP A 126 -28.63 10.00 -15.00
C ASP A 126 -27.62 10.90 -14.26
N MET A 127 -27.83 12.22 -14.26
CA MET A 127 -27.01 13.18 -13.49
C MET A 127 -27.37 13.20 -12.00
N SER A 128 -28.64 12.99 -11.61
CA SER A 128 -29.02 12.91 -10.19
C SER A 128 -28.40 11.70 -9.49
N ASP A 129 -28.50 10.51 -10.10
CA ASP A 129 -27.87 9.29 -9.56
C ASP A 129 -26.34 9.43 -9.46
N MET A 130 -25.76 10.18 -10.41
CA MET A 130 -24.33 10.50 -10.42
C MET A 130 -23.93 11.47 -9.30
N LEU A 131 -24.72 12.52 -9.06
CA LEU A 131 -24.49 13.45 -7.95
C LEU A 131 -24.56 12.75 -6.60
N GLU A 132 -25.44 11.76 -6.45
CA GLU A 132 -25.54 10.96 -5.23
C GLU A 132 -24.28 10.10 -5.02
N ARG A 133 -23.77 9.45 -6.07
CA ARG A 133 -22.49 8.73 -6.02
C ARG A 133 -21.30 9.63 -5.70
N LEU A 134 -21.29 10.85 -6.21
CA LEU A 134 -20.23 11.83 -5.89
C LEU A 134 -20.29 12.25 -4.42
N LYS A 135 -21.49 12.45 -3.86
CA LYS A 135 -21.67 12.74 -2.43
C LYS A 135 -21.16 11.58 -1.57
N GLU A 136 -21.49 10.34 -1.93
CA GLU A 136 -21.00 9.15 -1.23
C GLU A 136 -19.47 9.04 -1.29
N ARG A 137 -18.88 9.29 -2.47
CA ARG A 137 -17.42 9.29 -2.64
C ARG A 137 -16.73 10.35 -1.79
N LEU A 138 -17.23 11.59 -1.82
CA LEU A 138 -16.67 12.69 -1.04
C LEU A 138 -16.78 12.42 0.47
N ALA A 139 -17.92 11.89 0.93
CA ALA A 139 -18.09 11.49 2.33
C ALA A 139 -17.12 10.37 2.74
N ALA A 140 -16.87 9.40 1.85
CA ALA A 140 -15.91 8.34 2.09
C ALA A 140 -14.46 8.85 2.14
N GLU A 141 -14.09 9.79 1.25
CA GLU A 141 -12.77 10.43 1.25
C GLU A 141 -12.55 11.27 2.52
N GLU A 142 -13.57 12.01 2.97
CA GLU A 142 -13.50 12.80 4.20
C GLU A 142 -13.36 11.89 5.43
N ALA A 143 -14.13 10.81 5.51
CA ALA A 143 -14.00 9.81 6.58
C ALA A 143 -12.61 9.13 6.58
N ALA A 144 -12.06 8.83 5.39
CA ALA A 144 -10.73 8.28 5.26
C ALA A 144 -9.65 9.28 5.72
N ARG A 145 -9.82 10.56 5.38
CA ARG A 145 -8.93 11.65 5.81
C ARG A 145 -8.96 11.81 7.33
N GLU A 146 -10.14 11.81 7.94
CA GLU A 146 -10.28 11.84 9.41
C GLU A 146 -9.61 10.62 10.06
N GLY A 147 -9.77 9.43 9.49
CA GLY A 147 -9.12 8.21 9.95
C GLY A 147 -7.59 8.30 9.91
N LEU A 148 -7.04 8.84 8.82
CA LEU A 148 -5.60 9.08 8.68
C LEU A 148 -5.09 10.11 9.71
N GLU A 149 -5.88 11.14 10.00
CA GLU A 149 -5.51 12.17 10.98
C GLU A 149 -5.52 11.61 12.41
N ARG A 150 -6.46 10.72 12.75
CA ARG A 150 -6.44 9.97 14.02
C ARG A 150 -5.20 9.09 14.15
N GLN A 151 -4.86 8.33 13.11
CA GLN A 151 -3.65 7.49 13.11
C GLN A 151 -2.36 8.32 13.28
N LYS A 152 -2.28 9.50 12.65
CA LYS A 152 -1.15 10.42 12.83
C LYS A 152 -1.06 10.94 14.27
N ASN A 153 -2.19 11.28 14.89
CA ASN A 153 -2.22 11.73 16.27
C ASN A 153 -1.78 10.61 17.22
N GLU A 154 -2.30 9.39 17.05
CA GLU A 154 -1.89 8.21 17.84
C GLU A 154 -0.39 7.91 17.67
N ALA A 155 0.13 7.96 16.45
CA ALA A 155 1.56 7.78 16.20
C ALA A 155 2.41 8.88 16.87
N GLY A 156 1.93 10.12 16.89
CA GLY A 156 2.57 11.23 17.60
C GLY A 156 2.61 11.01 19.12
N ASP A 157 1.52 10.54 19.71
CA ASP A 157 1.44 10.21 21.14
C ASP A 157 2.38 9.05 21.51
N LEU A 158 2.41 8.00 20.69
CA LEU A 158 3.33 6.87 20.87
C LEU A 158 4.80 7.32 20.75
N GLN A 159 5.12 8.21 19.81
CA GLN A 159 6.46 8.76 19.67
C GLN A 159 6.87 9.53 20.92
N LYS A 160 5.95 10.33 21.49
CA LYS A 160 6.20 11.06 22.73
C LYS A 160 6.44 10.11 23.91
N GLN A 161 5.64 9.04 24.04
CA GLN A 161 5.86 8.01 25.06
C GLN A 161 7.23 7.33 24.90
N LEU A 162 7.62 7.04 23.65
CA LEU A 162 8.93 6.45 23.36
C LEU A 162 10.07 7.39 23.78
N ASP A 163 9.95 8.68 23.50
CA ASP A 163 10.96 9.67 23.88
C ASP A 163 11.03 9.88 25.40
N GLU A 164 9.88 9.85 26.10
CA GLU A 164 9.83 9.85 27.57
C GLU A 164 10.51 8.60 28.17
N LEU A 165 10.25 7.41 27.61
CA LEU A 165 10.89 6.16 28.05
C LEU A 165 12.41 6.16 27.78
N LYS A 166 12.85 6.71 26.64
CA LYS A 166 14.28 6.91 26.35
C LYS A 166 14.94 7.85 27.36
N GLY A 167 14.29 8.97 27.67
CA GLY A 167 14.77 9.91 28.70
C GLY A 167 14.87 9.28 30.08
N GLN A 168 13.89 8.45 30.48
CA GLN A 168 13.95 7.68 31.73
C GLN A 168 15.08 6.66 31.74
N ARG A 169 15.38 6.02 30.61
CA ARG A 169 16.53 5.11 30.47
C ARG A 169 17.86 5.83 30.61
N GLU A 170 17.99 7.06 30.11
CA GLU A 170 19.21 7.86 30.22
C GLU A 170 19.43 8.45 31.63
N GLN A 171 18.34 8.76 32.35
CA GLN A 171 18.37 9.24 33.74
C GLN A 171 18.41 8.12 34.78
N ALA A 172 18.17 6.87 34.36
CA ALA A 172 18.33 5.72 35.23
C ALA A 172 19.79 5.68 35.71
N PRO A 173 20.06 5.59 37.02
CA PRO A 173 21.42 5.53 37.52
C PRO A 173 22.12 4.36 36.84
N SER A 174 23.32 4.62 36.30
CA SER A 174 24.22 3.55 35.86
C SER A 174 24.28 2.53 36.97
N PHE A 175 23.72 1.34 36.72
CA PHE A 175 23.72 0.28 37.70
C PHE A 175 25.17 0.09 38.15
N PRO A 176 25.45 0.08 39.48
CA PRO A 176 26.76 -0.35 39.94
C PRO A 176 27.01 -1.70 39.26
N LYS A 177 28.14 -1.84 38.55
CA LYS A 177 28.56 -3.14 38.02
C LYS A 177 28.38 -4.13 39.16
N LEU A 178 27.40 -5.02 39.00
CA LEU A 178 27.02 -5.95 40.04
C LEU A 178 28.30 -6.66 40.48
N ARG A 179 28.67 -6.52 41.75
CA ARG A 179 29.60 -7.48 42.33
C ARG A 179 28.95 -8.85 42.13
N PRO A 180 29.70 -9.89 41.74
CA PRO A 180 29.13 -11.20 41.48
C PRO A 180 28.59 -11.78 42.79
N SER A 181 27.34 -11.45 43.12
CA SER A 181 26.58 -12.10 44.17
C SER A 181 25.84 -13.25 43.52
N GLN A 182 26.42 -14.44 43.64
CA GLN A 182 25.78 -15.75 43.59
C GLN A 182 24.45 -15.79 42.80
N ARG A 183 24.53 -15.49 41.51
CA ARG A 183 23.55 -15.99 40.56
C ARG A 183 23.83 -17.48 40.48
N THR A 184 22.87 -18.31 40.84
CA THR A 184 22.85 -19.68 40.35
C THR A 184 23.09 -19.60 38.85
N VAL A 185 24.22 -20.13 38.42
CA VAL A 185 24.69 -20.11 37.05
C VAL A 185 23.63 -20.84 36.22
N ARG A 186 22.74 -20.08 35.59
CA ARG A 186 21.89 -20.59 34.52
C ARG A 186 22.82 -20.81 33.32
N PRO A 187 22.72 -21.94 32.61
CA PRO A 187 23.56 -22.20 31.45
C PRO A 187 23.48 -21.01 30.49
N GLU A 188 24.63 -20.63 29.94
CA GLU A 188 24.78 -19.40 29.17
C GLU A 188 23.73 -19.35 28.05
N ALA A 189 22.78 -18.42 28.16
CA ALA A 189 21.82 -18.18 27.09
C ALA A 189 22.63 -17.87 25.83
N GLY A 190 22.42 -18.67 24.77
CA GLY A 190 23.25 -18.65 23.56
C GLY A 190 23.50 -17.25 22.98
N GLU A 191 24.60 -17.13 22.23
CA GLU A 191 25.01 -15.88 21.58
C GLU A 191 23.85 -15.31 20.73
N MET A 192 23.52 -14.03 20.92
CA MET A 192 22.49 -13.33 20.17
C MET A 192 23.13 -12.29 19.25
N VAL A 193 22.56 -12.13 18.06
CA VAL A 193 22.95 -11.11 17.08
C VAL A 193 21.90 -10.00 17.04
N HIS A 194 22.37 -8.75 16.97
CA HIS A 194 21.51 -7.58 16.85
C HIS A 194 21.21 -7.29 15.38
N VAL A 195 19.92 -7.29 15.01
CA VAL A 195 19.46 -6.89 13.68
C VAL A 195 19.21 -5.38 13.71
N SER A 196 20.28 -4.61 13.50
CA SER A 196 20.37 -3.18 13.82
C SER A 196 19.31 -2.31 13.17
N ASP A 197 18.94 -2.63 11.93
CA ASP A 197 18.04 -1.78 11.14
C ASP A 197 16.56 -1.99 11.50
N TYR A 198 16.25 -3.05 12.27
CA TYR A 198 14.89 -3.40 12.71
C TYR A 198 14.74 -3.43 14.24
N GLY A 199 15.83 -3.30 14.99
CA GLY A 199 15.80 -3.04 16.44
C GLY A 199 15.48 -4.24 17.33
N PHE A 200 15.81 -5.46 16.90
CA PHE A 200 15.64 -6.68 17.69
C PHE A 200 16.91 -7.53 17.78
N TYR A 201 16.93 -8.46 18.74
CA TYR A 201 17.95 -9.49 18.86
C TYR A 201 17.35 -10.84 18.48
N ILE A 202 18.13 -11.66 17.79
CA ILE A 202 17.78 -13.06 17.49
C ILE A 202 18.94 -13.97 17.88
N ASP A 203 18.63 -15.19 18.30
CA ASP A 203 19.68 -16.17 18.61
C ASP A 203 20.48 -16.46 17.33
N LYS A 204 21.81 -16.49 17.46
CA LYS A 204 22.71 -16.78 16.35
C LYS A 204 22.55 -18.22 15.84
N TYR A 205 22.16 -19.10 16.75
CA TYR A 205 22.02 -20.54 16.57
C TYR A 205 20.68 -21.00 17.11
N GLU A 206 20.19 -22.12 16.62
CA GLU A 206 19.03 -22.81 17.17
C GLU A 206 19.27 -23.23 18.63
N VAL A 207 18.16 -23.40 19.37
CA VAL A 207 18.22 -23.90 20.75
C VAL A 207 18.75 -25.32 20.75
N THR A 208 19.78 -25.59 21.55
CA THR A 208 20.42 -26.91 21.60
C THR A 208 19.67 -27.89 22.49
N ASN A 209 19.92 -29.19 22.32
CA ASN A 209 19.36 -30.21 23.21
C ASN A 209 19.80 -30.00 24.67
N GLU A 210 21.04 -29.58 24.92
CA GLU A 210 21.55 -29.28 26.27
C GLU A 210 20.76 -28.15 26.94
N GLN A 211 20.53 -27.06 26.19
CA GLN A 211 19.75 -25.92 26.67
C GLN A 211 18.30 -26.30 26.96
N TYR A 212 17.66 -27.05 26.07
CA TYR A 212 16.26 -27.45 26.24
C TYR A 212 16.10 -28.49 27.36
N ALA A 213 17.05 -29.41 27.52
CA ALA A 213 17.07 -30.35 28.64
C ALA A 213 17.16 -29.62 30.00
N ALA A 214 17.97 -28.55 30.10
CA ALA A 214 18.03 -27.71 31.30
C ALA A 214 16.67 -27.06 31.64
N PHE A 215 15.95 -26.58 30.62
CA PHE A 215 14.59 -26.07 30.76
C PHE A 215 13.62 -27.15 31.28
N LEU A 216 13.63 -28.34 30.67
CA LEU A 216 12.76 -29.44 31.08
C LEU A 216 13.07 -29.93 32.49
N ASN A 217 14.33 -29.91 32.91
CA ASN A 217 14.73 -30.23 34.28
C ASN A 217 14.20 -29.22 35.30
N GLU A 218 14.07 -27.94 34.95
CA GLU A 218 13.51 -26.93 35.85
C GLU A 218 11.98 -26.92 35.86
N LYS A 219 11.33 -27.14 34.70
CA LYS A 219 9.88 -26.92 34.54
C LYS A 219 9.04 -28.18 34.39
N GLY A 220 9.68 -29.31 34.07
CA GLY A 220 9.05 -30.54 33.62
C GLY A 220 8.63 -30.48 32.15
N ASN A 221 8.43 -31.64 31.54
CA ASN A 221 7.77 -31.75 30.23
C ASN A 221 6.25 -31.67 30.42
N ARG A 222 5.65 -30.51 30.11
CA ARG A 222 4.20 -30.28 30.26
C ARG A 222 3.50 -30.47 28.92
N SER A 223 2.17 -30.54 28.96
CA SER A 223 1.35 -30.58 27.76
C SER A 223 0.30 -29.47 27.79
N GLU A 224 0.13 -28.83 26.63
CA GLU A 224 -0.84 -27.76 26.39
C GLU A 224 -1.63 -28.11 25.13
N ASP A 225 -2.96 -28.02 25.21
CA ASP A 225 -3.89 -28.37 24.11
C ASP A 225 -3.60 -29.73 23.44
N GLY A 226 -3.19 -30.70 24.26
CA GLY A 226 -2.90 -32.07 23.83
C GLY A 226 -1.52 -32.28 23.20
N ALA A 227 -0.68 -31.24 23.11
CA ALA A 227 0.69 -31.32 22.65
C ALA A 227 1.67 -31.19 23.82
N SER A 228 2.59 -32.15 23.96
CA SER A 228 3.68 -32.04 24.93
C SER A 228 4.73 -31.02 24.48
N TRP A 229 5.42 -30.37 25.42
CA TRP A 229 6.51 -29.44 25.11
C TRP A 229 7.66 -30.14 24.37
N LEU A 230 7.98 -31.36 24.78
CA LEU A 230 8.81 -32.30 24.05
C LEU A 230 7.99 -33.56 23.77
N GLU A 231 7.97 -34.02 22.52
CA GLU A 231 7.41 -35.33 22.14
C GLU A 231 8.43 -36.42 22.52
N ASP A 232 8.49 -36.75 23.82
CA ASP A 232 9.47 -37.68 24.39
C ASP A 232 9.24 -39.15 24.03
N ASP A 233 8.09 -39.46 23.43
CA ASP A 233 7.76 -40.76 22.82
C ASP A 233 8.16 -40.87 21.34
N SER A 234 8.61 -39.77 20.72
CA SER A 234 9.02 -39.76 19.33
C SER A 234 10.31 -40.56 19.11
N LYS A 235 10.35 -41.36 18.03
CA LYS A 235 11.56 -42.08 17.61
C LYS A 235 12.73 -41.15 17.23
N HIS A 236 12.43 -39.86 17.01
CA HIS A 236 13.40 -38.85 16.63
C HIS A 236 13.91 -38.01 17.80
N VAL A 237 13.38 -38.20 19.02
CA VAL A 237 13.79 -37.41 20.18
C VAL A 237 15.29 -37.58 20.47
N LEU A 238 15.97 -36.47 20.74
CA LEU A 238 17.41 -36.43 21.05
C LEU A 238 17.70 -36.11 22.52
N ILE A 239 16.66 -35.97 23.34
CA ILE A 239 16.73 -35.85 24.80
C ILE A 239 16.09 -37.09 25.39
N GLU A 240 16.78 -37.74 26.33
CA GLU A 240 16.28 -38.90 27.07
C GLU A 240 15.94 -38.52 28.51
N LYS A 241 15.06 -39.31 29.13
CA LYS A 241 14.60 -39.08 30.50
C LYS A 241 14.90 -40.31 31.36
N GLU A 242 15.88 -40.18 32.25
CA GLU A 242 16.25 -41.23 33.20
C GLU A 242 16.13 -40.71 34.64
N GLY A 243 15.46 -41.46 35.51
CA GLY A 243 15.29 -41.06 36.91
C GLY A 243 14.56 -39.73 37.13
N GLY A 244 13.81 -39.26 36.12
CA GLY A 244 13.14 -37.95 36.15
C GLY A 244 13.99 -36.79 35.65
N GLN A 245 15.25 -37.03 35.30
CA GLN A 245 16.16 -36.05 34.74
C GLN A 245 16.20 -36.18 33.21
N PHE A 246 16.15 -35.04 32.52
CA PHE A 246 16.29 -34.92 31.08
C PHE A 246 17.76 -34.66 30.74
N THR A 247 18.33 -35.45 29.83
CA THR A 247 19.71 -35.30 29.35
C THR A 247 19.74 -35.49 27.83
N PRO A 248 20.58 -34.76 27.08
CA PRO A 248 20.78 -35.06 25.68
C PRO A 248 21.37 -36.46 25.49
N LYS A 249 20.96 -37.15 24.42
CA LYS A 249 21.61 -38.38 24.00
C LYS A 249 23.08 -38.10 23.68
N SER A 250 23.95 -39.05 24.00
CA SER A 250 25.39 -38.94 23.78
C SER A 250 25.72 -38.45 22.36
N GLY A 251 26.45 -37.35 22.26
CA GLY A 251 26.86 -36.74 20.99
C GLY A 251 25.90 -35.70 20.41
N TYR A 252 24.72 -35.48 21.01
CA TYR A 252 23.70 -34.55 20.50
C TYR A 252 23.51 -33.28 21.35
N GLY A 253 24.36 -33.03 22.34
CA GLY A 253 24.24 -31.88 23.26
C GLY A 253 24.15 -30.54 22.53
N ASP A 254 25.05 -30.31 21.58
CA ASP A 254 25.14 -29.07 20.78
C ASP A 254 24.32 -29.12 19.48
N HIS A 255 23.56 -30.20 19.26
CA HIS A 255 22.63 -30.26 18.13
C HIS A 255 21.34 -29.50 18.46
N PRO A 256 20.64 -28.94 17.45
CA PRO A 256 19.34 -28.33 17.66
C PRO A 256 18.36 -29.31 18.28
N VAL A 257 17.56 -28.82 19.22
CA VAL A 257 16.43 -29.58 19.74
C VAL A 257 15.39 -29.75 18.63
N ILE A 258 14.89 -30.97 18.48
CA ILE A 258 13.85 -31.33 17.52
C ILE A 258 12.67 -31.96 18.26
N VAL A 259 11.56 -32.19 17.54
CA VAL A 259 10.32 -32.77 18.08
C VAL A 259 9.74 -32.01 19.28
N VAL A 260 9.85 -30.67 19.20
CA VAL A 260 9.24 -29.74 20.15
C VAL A 260 7.97 -29.16 19.54
N SER A 261 6.92 -29.02 20.36
CA SER A 261 5.71 -28.32 19.94
C SER A 261 5.92 -26.81 19.98
N TRP A 262 5.04 -26.06 19.31
CA TRP A 262 5.04 -24.59 19.40
C TRP A 262 4.90 -24.10 20.86
N TYR A 263 4.07 -24.77 21.67
CA TYR A 263 3.91 -24.47 23.09
C TYR A 263 5.21 -24.68 23.88
N GLY A 264 5.94 -25.76 23.57
CA GLY A 264 7.25 -26.03 24.14
C GLY A 264 8.28 -24.97 23.79
N ALA A 265 8.36 -24.61 22.50
CA ALA A 265 9.26 -23.57 22.02
C ALA A 265 8.97 -22.21 22.66
N LYS A 266 7.69 -21.80 22.71
CA LYS A 266 7.27 -20.57 23.39
C LYS A 266 7.61 -20.59 24.88
N SER A 267 7.30 -21.68 25.58
CA SER A 267 7.55 -21.81 27.02
C SER A 267 9.05 -21.79 27.36
N TYR A 268 9.88 -22.38 26.49
CA TYR A 268 11.33 -22.26 26.59
C TYR A 268 11.78 -20.81 26.46
N CYS A 269 11.30 -20.09 25.44
CA CYS A 269 11.61 -18.67 25.26
C CYS A 269 11.23 -17.85 26.49
N ASP A 270 10.01 -18.04 27.01
CA ASP A 270 9.54 -17.33 28.20
C ASP A 270 10.42 -17.64 29.43
N TRP A 271 10.82 -18.91 29.62
CA TRP A 271 11.73 -19.31 30.70
C TRP A 271 13.13 -18.71 30.56
N ALA A 272 13.62 -18.59 29.32
CA ALA A 272 14.90 -17.99 28.98
C ALA A 272 14.87 -16.44 29.01
N GLY A 273 13.71 -15.83 29.22
CA GLY A 273 13.54 -14.37 29.16
C GLY A 273 13.60 -13.81 27.75
N LYS A 274 13.21 -14.61 26.75
CA LYS A 274 13.16 -14.31 25.32
C LYS A 274 11.71 -14.42 24.81
N ARG A 275 11.52 -14.35 23.49
CA ARG A 275 10.25 -14.66 22.79
C ARG A 275 10.56 -15.37 21.48
N LEU A 276 9.56 -16.01 20.88
CA LEU A 276 9.65 -16.46 19.50
C LEU A 276 9.75 -15.26 18.54
N PRO A 277 10.51 -15.37 17.43
CA PRO A 277 10.47 -14.38 16.37
C PRO A 277 9.10 -14.42 15.66
N THR A 278 8.70 -13.28 15.11
CA THR A 278 7.65 -13.24 14.07
C THR A 278 8.19 -13.81 12.76
N GLU A 279 7.31 -14.18 11.82
CA GLU A 279 7.72 -14.64 10.49
C GLU A 279 8.54 -13.56 9.78
N GLU A 280 8.11 -12.30 9.90
CA GLU A 280 8.79 -11.15 9.31
C GLU A 280 10.18 -10.95 9.91
N GLU A 281 10.32 -10.99 11.25
CA GLU A 281 11.64 -10.88 11.90
C GLU A 281 12.58 -12.03 11.50
N TRP A 282 12.04 -13.25 11.36
CA TRP A 282 12.83 -14.41 10.94
C TRP A 282 13.31 -14.25 9.51
N GLN A 283 12.42 -13.89 8.57
CA GLN A 283 12.79 -13.63 7.18
C GLN A 283 13.84 -12.51 7.08
N GLN A 284 13.67 -11.42 7.83
CA GLN A 284 14.63 -10.30 7.81
C GLN A 284 16.00 -10.71 8.35
N ALA A 285 16.04 -11.52 9.40
CA ALA A 285 17.30 -12.05 9.94
C ALA A 285 18.03 -12.95 8.92
N CYS A 286 17.30 -13.73 8.11
CA CYS A 286 17.88 -14.61 7.10
C CYS A 286 18.28 -13.86 5.81
N GLN A 287 17.40 -13.04 5.27
CA GLN A 287 17.56 -12.40 3.96
C GLN A 287 18.42 -11.13 4.03
N GLY A 288 18.42 -10.41 5.15
CA GLY A 288 18.95 -9.05 5.17
C GLY A 288 18.16 -8.10 4.26
N MET A 289 18.74 -6.96 3.91
CA MET A 289 18.05 -5.88 3.16
C MET A 289 18.24 -5.91 1.64
N ASP A 290 19.07 -6.80 1.12
CA ASP A 290 19.43 -6.82 -0.31
C ASP A 290 18.56 -7.76 -1.16
N GLY A 291 17.53 -8.37 -0.56
CA GLY A 291 16.56 -9.21 -1.26
C GLY A 291 17.14 -10.50 -1.83
N ARG A 292 18.23 -11.02 -1.25
CA ARG A 292 18.87 -12.26 -1.69
C ARG A 292 17.94 -13.47 -1.63
N GLU A 293 18.17 -14.46 -2.49
CA GLU A 293 17.35 -15.68 -2.57
C GLU A 293 17.61 -16.65 -1.40
N TYR A 294 18.88 -16.81 -1.00
CA TYR A 294 19.32 -17.60 0.15
C TYR A 294 20.07 -16.72 1.14
N SER A 295 20.19 -17.14 2.40
CA SER A 295 20.86 -16.34 3.45
C SER A 295 22.31 -15.95 3.10
N TRP A 296 22.96 -16.73 2.24
CA TRP A 296 24.34 -16.52 1.76
C TRP A 296 24.45 -15.91 0.34
N GLY A 297 23.34 -15.64 -0.36
CA GLY A 297 23.35 -15.01 -1.68
C GLY A 297 22.34 -15.58 -2.68
N ASN A 298 22.55 -15.33 -3.97
CA ASN A 298 21.61 -15.69 -5.05
C ASN A 298 21.98 -16.99 -5.78
N SER A 299 22.75 -17.86 -5.14
CA SER A 299 23.17 -19.12 -5.73
C SER A 299 23.06 -20.22 -4.71
N PHE A 300 22.53 -21.36 -5.14
CA PHE A 300 22.38 -22.52 -4.29
C PHE A 300 23.75 -23.09 -3.91
N GLY A 301 24.01 -23.24 -2.61
CA GLY A 301 25.21 -23.88 -2.08
C GLY A 301 24.80 -25.08 -1.23
N SER A 302 25.13 -26.29 -1.68
CA SER A 302 24.78 -27.54 -1.00
C SER A 302 25.65 -27.83 0.23
N ASP A 303 26.79 -27.14 0.37
CA ASP A 303 27.79 -27.31 1.42
C ASP A 303 27.64 -26.33 2.59
N ILE A 304 26.67 -25.42 2.50
CA ILE A 304 26.43 -24.32 3.46
C ILE A 304 25.03 -24.38 4.08
N SER A 305 24.33 -25.49 3.85
CA SER A 305 23.07 -25.84 4.50
C SER A 305 22.97 -27.35 4.64
N ASN A 306 22.52 -27.82 5.81
CA ASN A 306 22.24 -29.23 6.03
C ASN A 306 20.96 -29.63 5.28
N ILE A 307 21.14 -30.20 4.09
CA ILE A 307 20.08 -30.64 3.17
C ILE A 307 20.20 -32.14 2.91
N SER A 308 19.16 -32.75 2.33
CA SER A 308 19.12 -34.19 2.04
C SER A 308 20.42 -34.73 1.42
N GLY A 309 21.17 -35.51 2.20
CA GLY A 309 22.48 -36.04 1.84
C GLY A 309 23.34 -36.18 3.10
N SER A 310 24.63 -36.44 2.91
CA SER A 310 25.63 -36.39 4.00
C SER A 310 26.87 -35.61 3.56
N ASP A 311 26.69 -34.73 2.58
CA ASP A 311 27.76 -33.94 1.95
C ASP A 311 28.38 -32.95 2.95
N ASP A 312 27.63 -32.56 4.00
CA ASP A 312 28.08 -31.74 5.13
C ASP A 312 28.65 -32.57 6.30
N GLY A 313 28.63 -33.90 6.20
CA GLY A 313 29.10 -34.83 7.22
C GLY A 313 28.05 -35.22 8.27
N TYR A 314 26.79 -34.79 8.14
CA TYR A 314 25.72 -35.06 9.11
C TYR A 314 24.46 -35.62 8.45
N ASP A 315 24.15 -36.90 8.70
CA ASP A 315 22.96 -37.57 8.14
C ASP A 315 21.60 -37.03 8.66
N LYS A 316 21.61 -36.17 9.69
CA LYS A 316 20.39 -35.67 10.38
C LYS A 316 20.54 -34.21 10.76
N THR A 317 20.65 -33.89 12.05
CA THR A 317 20.95 -32.54 12.51
C THR A 317 22.47 -32.38 12.61
N SER A 318 22.97 -31.18 12.39
CA SER A 318 24.36 -30.79 12.64
C SER A 318 24.47 -30.00 13.95
N PRO A 319 25.62 -30.04 14.64
CA PRO A 319 25.89 -29.17 15.80
C PRO A 319 25.86 -27.69 15.41
N VAL A 320 25.45 -26.84 16.35
CA VAL A 320 25.36 -25.38 16.19
C VAL A 320 26.24 -24.62 17.19
#